data_AF-A0A0D7KRB4-F1
#
_entry.id   AF-A0A0D7KRB4-F1
#
_cell.length_a   1.000
_cell.length_b   1.000
_cell.length_c   1.000
_cell.angle_alpha   90.00
_cell.angle_beta   90.00
_cell.angle_gamma   90.00
#
_symmetry.space_group_name_H-M   'P 1'
#
loop_
_entity.id
_entity.type
_entity.pdbx_description
1 polymer ?
#
loop_
_entity_poly.entity_id
_entity_poly.type
_entity_poly.pdbx_seq_one_letter_code
_entity_poly.pdbx_strand_id
1 'polypeptide(L)'
;MAFCIEFKLIEMNDNKATYVYGDCSENFEGIFELELEKLFTGEIPSDTSMTQIVKVIRPCLSDGAYQHKANRAFSKIYKHYKETGTYLIEGGYYA
;
A
#
# COMPACT_ATOMS: atom_id res chain seq x y z
N MET A 1 -6.84 20.60 -1.92
CA MET A 1 -6.93 19.62 -3.01
C MET A 1 -7.23 18.29 -2.39
N ALA A 2 -8.38 17.70 -2.73
CA ALA A 2 -8.70 16.36 -2.28
C ALA A 2 -7.99 15.35 -3.19
N PHE A 3 -7.03 14.63 -2.63
CA PHE A 3 -6.43 13.48 -3.31
C PHE A 3 -7.34 12.30 -3.04
N CYS A 4 -7.96 11.76 -4.09
CA CYS A 4 -8.86 10.63 -4.00
C CYS A 4 -8.10 9.40 -4.45
N ILE A 5 -7.59 8.60 -3.51
CA ILE A 5 -6.81 7.38 -3.82
C ILE A 5 -7.60 6.19 -3.34
N GLU A 6 -7.85 5.22 -4.21
CA GLU A 6 -8.42 3.92 -3.82
C GLU A 6 -7.36 2.83 -3.91
N PHE A 7 -7.50 1.82 -3.05
CA PHE A 7 -6.67 0.63 -3.09
C PHE A 7 -7.49 -0.62 -2.74
N LYS A 8 -7.05 -1.75 -3.29
CA LYS A 8 -7.66 -3.05 -3.05
C LYS A 8 -6.62 -4.16 -3.03
N LEU A 9 -6.72 -5.04 -2.07
CA LEU A 9 -5.96 -6.28 -2.00
C LEU A 9 -6.44 -7.20 -3.11
N ILE A 10 -5.52 -7.62 -3.98
CA ILE A 10 -5.83 -8.57 -5.07
C ILE A 10 -5.33 -9.98 -4.77
N GLU A 11 -4.23 -10.08 -4.05
CA GLU A 11 -3.59 -11.37 -3.76
C GLU A 11 -2.84 -11.28 -2.45
N MET A 12 -2.86 -12.37 -1.69
CA MET A 12 -2.05 -12.57 -0.51
C MET A 12 -1.33 -13.92 -0.67
N ASN A 13 0.00 -13.86 -0.79
CA ASN A 13 0.87 -15.03 -0.90
C ASN A 13 1.69 -15.15 0.39
N ASP A 14 1.36 -16.13 1.23
CA ASP A 14 1.92 -16.37 2.57
C ASP A 14 2.02 -15.09 3.41
N ASN A 15 3.13 -14.37 3.30
CA ASN A 15 3.45 -13.18 4.09
C ASN A 15 3.44 -11.88 3.27
N LYS A 16 3.18 -11.96 1.97
CA LYS A 16 3.20 -10.84 1.03
C LYS A 16 1.80 -10.52 0.56
N ALA A 17 1.42 -9.26 0.71
CA ALA A 17 0.15 -8.74 0.23
C ALA A 17 0.37 -7.86 -1.01
N THR A 18 -0.34 -8.17 -2.08
CA THR A 18 -0.32 -7.43 -3.33
C THR A 18 -1.57 -6.59 -3.45
N TYR A 19 -1.37 -5.28 -3.60
CA TYR A 19 -2.42 -4.30 -3.70
C TYR A 19 -2.39 -3.62 -5.07
N VAL A 20 -3.58 -3.37 -5.60
CA VAL A 20 -3.77 -2.43 -6.68
C VAL A 20 -4.20 -1.08 -6.10
N TYR A 21 -3.75 0.01 -6.71
CA TYR A 21 -4.11 1.37 -6.29
C TYR A 21 -4.25 2.29 -7.49
N GLY A 22 -5.06 3.34 -7.32
CA GLY A 22 -5.33 4.32 -8.37
C GLY A 22 -6.01 5.56 -7.81
N ASP A 23 -6.23 6.55 -8.67
CA ASP A 23 -7.13 7.65 -8.37
C ASP A 23 -8.58 7.15 -8.38
N CYS A 24 -9.49 7.73 -7.59
CA CYS A 24 -10.91 7.29 -7.62
C CYS A 24 -11.59 7.46 -9.00
N SER A 25 -11.00 8.27 -9.87
CA SER A 25 -11.47 8.49 -11.24
C SER A 25 -10.76 7.64 -12.29
N GLU A 26 -9.65 6.98 -11.93
CA GLU A 26 -8.84 6.15 -12.82
C GLU A 26 -8.88 4.69 -12.36
N ASN A 27 -9.00 3.75 -13.31
CA ASN A 27 -8.90 2.32 -13.00
C ASN A 27 -7.62 2.05 -12.21
N PHE A 28 -7.59 1.08 -11.29
CA PHE A 28 -6.41 0.77 -10.47
C PHE A 28 -5.15 0.46 -11.31
N GLU A 29 -4.41 1.50 -11.71
CA GLU A 29 -3.29 1.39 -12.65
C GLU A 29 -1.99 0.97 -11.96
N GLY A 30 -1.88 1.31 -10.69
CA GLY A 30 -0.73 1.03 -9.86
C GLY A 30 -0.84 -0.33 -9.17
N ILE A 31 0.30 -0.98 -8.98
CA ILE A 31 0.44 -2.22 -8.22
C ILE A 31 1.61 -2.07 -7.27
N PHE A 32 1.40 -2.39 -5.99
CA PHE A 32 2.46 -2.45 -4.99
C PHE A 32 2.32 -3.69 -4.12
N GLU A 33 3.47 -4.16 -3.65
CA GLU A 33 3.58 -5.26 -2.72
C GLU A 33 4.09 -4.75 -1.37
N LEU A 34 3.65 -5.42 -0.30
CA LEU A 34 4.12 -5.15 1.05
C LEU A 34 4.07 -6.41 1.92
N GLU A 35 5.01 -6.51 2.85
CA GLU A 35 5.16 -7.63 3.78
C GLU A 35 5.08 -7.09 5.22
N LEU A 36 3.85 -6.86 5.73
CA LEU A 36 3.66 -6.29 7.06
C LEU A 36 4.04 -7.26 8.16
N GLU A 37 3.80 -8.56 7.96
CA GLU A 37 4.13 -9.56 8.97
C GLU A 37 5.61 -9.46 9.37
N LYS A 38 6.53 -9.42 8.40
CA LYS A 38 7.97 -9.27 8.64
C LYS A 38 8.36 -7.96 9.35
N LEU A 39 7.58 -6.90 9.14
CA LEU A 39 7.72 -5.62 9.84
C LEU A 39 7.29 -5.71 11.30
N PHE A 40 6.26 -6.49 11.61
CA PHE A 40 5.76 -6.68 12.97
C PHE A 40 6.54 -7.77 13.74
N THR A 41 7.04 -8.81 13.06
CA THR A 41 7.91 -9.84 13.66
C THR A 41 9.33 -9.34 13.93
N GLY A 42 9.71 -8.20 13.33
CA GLY A 42 11.04 -7.59 13.48
C GLY A 42 12.10 -8.18 12.57
N GLU A 43 11.72 -9.02 11.60
CA GLU A 43 12.61 -9.48 10.53
C GLU A 43 13.05 -8.33 9.62
N ILE A 44 12.16 -7.36 9.39
CA ILE A 44 12.51 -6.09 8.73
C ILE A 44 12.86 -5.06 9.81
N PRO A 45 14.09 -4.53 9.82
CA PRO A 45 14.48 -3.45 10.73
C PRO A 45 13.54 -2.25 10.61
N SER A 46 13.22 -1.60 11.72
CA SER A 46 12.39 -0.38 11.70
C SER A 46 13.06 0.80 10.98
N ASP A 47 14.37 0.73 10.74
CA ASP A 47 15.16 1.71 9.97
C ASP A 47 15.08 1.46 8.44
N THR A 48 14.44 0.37 8.01
CA THR A 48 14.31 0.05 6.58
C THR A 48 13.53 1.15 5.85
N SER A 49 14.09 1.59 4.73
CA SER A 49 13.47 2.60 3.86
C SER A 49 12.05 2.19 3.46
N MET A 50 11.12 3.15 3.49
CA MET A 50 9.74 2.96 3.04
C MET A 50 9.66 2.41 1.61
N THR A 51 10.65 2.70 0.78
CA THR A 51 10.73 2.20 -0.60
C THR A 51 10.97 0.70 -0.71
N GLN A 52 11.53 0.09 0.33
CA GLN A 52 11.71 -1.36 0.43
C GLN A 52 10.53 -2.04 1.11
N ILE A 53 9.84 -1.32 1.99
CA ILE A 53 8.60 -1.77 2.66
C ILE A 53 7.44 -1.80 1.66
N VAL A 54 7.28 -0.71 0.91
CA VAL A 54 6.24 -0.50 -0.11
C VAL A 54 6.90 -0.64 -1.47
N LYS A 55 6.96 -1.90 -1.95
CA LYS A 55 7.59 -2.21 -3.22
C LYS A 55 6.60 -1.96 -4.35
N VAL A 56 6.72 -0.80 -4.98
CA VAL A 56 5.92 -0.46 -6.17
C VAL A 56 6.38 -1.33 -7.34
N ILE A 57 5.51 -2.24 -7.80
CA ILE A 57 5.76 -3.11 -8.95
C ILE A 57 5.39 -2.39 -10.24
N ARG A 58 4.24 -1.70 -10.21
CA ARG A 58 3.76 -0.89 -11.33
C ARG A 58 3.34 0.48 -10.81
N PRO A 59 3.95 1.57 -11.30
CA PRO A 59 3.51 2.90 -10.96
C PRO A 59 2.19 3.26 -11.67
N CYS A 60 1.39 4.16 -11.09
CA CYS A 60 0.31 4.85 -11.82
C CYS A 60 0.91 5.76 -12.89
N LEU A 61 0.34 5.76 -14.10
CA LEU A 61 0.85 6.57 -15.22
C LEU A 61 0.61 8.06 -14.99
N SER A 62 -0.48 8.39 -14.30
CA SER A 62 -0.91 9.76 -14.02
C SER A 62 -0.17 10.44 -12.86
N ASP A 63 0.86 9.81 -12.28
CA ASP A 63 1.58 10.36 -11.13
C ASP A 63 3.09 10.47 -11.41
N GLY A 64 3.64 11.69 -11.52
CA GLY A 64 5.09 11.88 -11.71
C GLY A 64 5.93 11.48 -10.49
N ALA A 65 5.30 11.17 -9.35
CA ALA A 65 5.94 10.82 -8.09
C ALA A 65 5.28 9.55 -7.50
N TYR A 66 5.38 8.47 -8.29
CA TYR A 66 4.72 7.16 -8.17
C TYR A 66 4.58 6.55 -6.77
N GLN A 67 5.47 6.92 -5.85
CA GLN A 67 5.57 6.37 -4.50
C GLN A 67 4.71 7.11 -3.46
N HIS A 68 4.36 8.38 -3.69
CA HIS A 68 3.56 9.14 -2.72
C HIS A 68 2.16 8.54 -2.54
N LYS A 69 1.50 8.17 -3.65
CA LYS A 69 0.18 7.52 -3.63
C LYS A 69 0.22 6.15 -2.92
N ALA A 70 1.22 5.33 -3.24
CA ALA A 70 1.43 4.04 -2.59
C ALA A 70 1.67 4.19 -1.07
N ASN A 71 2.50 5.15 -0.66
CA ASN A 71 2.77 5.43 0.75
C ASN A 71 1.52 5.90 1.52
N ARG A 72 0.62 6.63 0.86
CA ARG A 72 -0.67 7.04 1.44
C ARG A 72 -1.59 5.85 1.68
N ALA A 73 -1.73 4.96 0.68
CA ALA A 73 -2.47 3.72 0.82
C ALA A 73 -1.87 2.85 1.94
N PHE A 74 -0.55 2.66 1.92
CA PHE A 74 0.19 1.93 2.95
C PHE A 74 -0.09 2.44 4.37
N SER A 75 -0.13 3.77 4.59
CA SER A 75 -0.37 4.32 5.93
C SER A 75 -1.71 3.87 6.52
N LYS A 76 -2.76 3.73 5.70
CA LYS A 76 -4.06 3.20 6.15
C LYS A 76 -4.00 1.70 6.41
N ILE A 77 -3.38 0.93 5.51
CA ILE A 77 -3.24 -0.53 5.64
C ILE A 77 -2.42 -0.86 6.89
N TYR A 78 -1.28 -0.19 7.10
CA TYR A 78 -0.40 -0.36 8.25
C TYR A 78 -1.14 -0.07 9.56
N LYS A 79 -1.89 1.04 9.62
CA LYS A 79 -2.67 1.38 10.82
C LYS A 79 -3.71 0.31 11.13
N HIS A 80 -4.47 -0.13 10.12
CA HIS A 80 -5.47 -1.18 10.29
C HIS A 80 -4.84 -2.50 10.75
N TYR A 81 -3.73 -2.91 10.13
CA TYR A 81 -3.01 -4.12 10.52
C TYR A 81 -2.49 -4.03 11.96
N LYS A 82 -1.99 -2.87 12.39
CA LYS A 82 -1.57 -2.64 13.77
C LYS A 82 -2.73 -2.82 14.76
N GLU A 83 -3.93 -2.40 14.40
CA GLU A 83 -5.11 -2.42 15.26
C GLU A 83 -5.81 -3.79 15.27
N THR A 84 -5.81 -4.52 14.16
CA THR A 84 -6.61 -5.75 13.96
C THR A 84 -5.78 -7.02 13.80
N GLY A 85 -4.50 -6.89 13.44
CA GLY A 85 -3.65 -8.02 13.03
C GLY A 85 -3.96 -8.56 11.64
N THR A 86 -4.83 -7.90 10.87
CA THR A 86 -5.26 -8.37 9.53
C THR A 86 -4.99 -7.34 8.45
N TYR A 87 -4.78 -7.81 7.21
CA TYR A 87 -4.63 -6.94 6.05
C TYR A 87 -5.96 -6.30 5.66
N LEU A 88 -5.94 -4.99 5.42
CA LEU A 88 -7.13 -4.24 5.01
C LEU A 88 -7.46 -4.59 3.55
N ILE A 89 -8.59 -5.26 3.31
CA ILE A 89 -8.95 -5.79 1.98
C ILE A 89 -9.15 -4.66 0.95
N GLU A 90 -9.79 -3.57 1.33
CA GLU A 90 -10.01 -2.42 0.46
C GLU A 90 -10.12 -1.14 1.27
N GLY A 91 -9.87 -0.01 0.62
CA GLY A 91 -10.05 1.28 1.24
C GLY A 91 -9.69 2.42 0.30
N GLY A 92 -9.89 3.63 0.80
CA GLY A 92 -9.50 4.83 0.08
C GLY A 92 -9.03 5.92 1.01
N TYR A 93 -8.23 6.83 0.48
CA TYR A 93 -7.86 8.08 1.12
C TYR A 93 -8.65 9.20 0.46
N TYR A 94 -9.47 9.87 1.27
CA TYR A 94 -10.28 11.03 0.90
C TYR A 94 -9.89 12.11 1.91
N ALA A 95 -9.19 13.16 1.49
CA ALA A 95 -8.76 14.27 2.34
C ALA A 95 -9.19 15.61 1.74
#